data_AF-A0A918UK24-F1
#
_entry.id   AF-A0A918UK24-F1
#
_cell.length_a   1.000
_cell.length_b   1.000
_cell.length_c   1.000
_cell.angle_alpha   90.00
_cell.angle_beta   90.00
_cell.angle_gamma   90.00
#
_symmetry.space_group_name_H-M   'P 1'
#
loop_
_entity.id
_entity.type
_entity.pdbx_description
1 polymer ?
#
loop_
_entity_poly.entity_id
_entity_poly.type
_entity_poly.pdbx_seq_one_letter_code
_entity_poly.pdbx_strand_id
1 'polypeptide(L)'
;MKNKLIVFSVFTLAMLLSHMPAAHSQVLISLILGDDLNSDKIEFGLDGGIAFTNMNGLPTSDFANSLHLGFYFDIKMKENWQLHTGVIVKSTMGATGLPSYTLGDENLDLLLADAEVRRNLSYFSIPALAKYHFPNSHFFVEAGPQLGLRYKAVDQFTGSILDKDDLEYNNKIGDDYKRFDLGITSGVGYRLMHGHGMNIGMRYYLGLMNIAKSGESLKNNAIYLYVGIPIGAGKAEEKRSKKTN
;
A
#
# COMPACT_ATOMS: atom_id res chain seq x y z
N MET A 1 2.24 20.42 25.50
CA MET A 1 3.18 19.36 25.04
C MET A 1 2.71 18.63 23.79
N LYS A 2 1.42 18.22 23.68
CA LYS A 2 0.87 17.54 22.48
C LYS A 2 1.11 18.27 21.15
N ASN A 3 0.88 19.59 21.09
CA ASN A 3 1.03 20.36 19.84
C ASN A 3 2.50 20.49 19.38
N LYS A 4 3.46 20.49 20.32
CA LYS A 4 4.89 20.50 19.96
C LYS A 4 5.35 19.16 19.38
N LEU A 5 4.77 18.06 19.86
CA LEU A 5 5.07 16.72 19.35
C LEU A 5 4.50 16.50 17.95
N ILE A 6 3.27 16.96 17.68
CA ILE A 6 2.63 16.86 16.36
C ILE A 6 3.37 17.72 15.32
N VAL A 7 3.72 18.96 15.67
CA VAL A 7 4.50 19.84 14.77
C VAL A 7 5.88 19.24 14.49
N PHE A 8 6.53 18.66 15.51
CA PHE A 8 7.79 17.98 15.33
C PHE A 8 7.65 16.75 14.41
N SER A 9 6.65 15.89 14.63
CA SER A 9 6.39 14.71 13.80
C SER A 9 6.06 15.04 12.35
N VAL A 10 5.27 16.10 12.11
CA VAL A 10 4.96 16.58 10.75
C VAL A 10 6.22 17.15 10.08
N PHE A 11 7.06 17.86 10.83
CA PHE A 11 8.32 18.40 10.32
C PHE A 11 9.34 17.29 10.01
N THR A 12 9.46 16.29 10.89
CA THR A 12 10.33 15.12 10.68
C THR A 12 9.85 14.28 9.49
N LEU A 13 8.53 14.07 9.34
CA LEU A 13 7.96 13.35 8.20
C LEU A 13 8.17 14.13 6.89
N ALA A 14 8.01 15.46 6.91
CA ALA A 14 8.30 16.31 5.75
C ALA A 14 9.79 16.26 5.35
N MET A 15 10.71 16.23 6.32
CA MET A 15 12.15 16.07 6.07
C MET A 15 12.51 14.67 5.55
N LEU A 16 11.85 13.62 6.03
CA LEU A 16 12.05 12.25 5.54
C LEU A 16 11.52 12.09 4.10
N LEU A 17 10.41 12.75 3.77
CA LEU A 17 9.81 12.74 2.44
C LEU A 17 10.60 13.57 1.41
N SER A 18 11.32 14.61 1.83
CA SER A 18 12.12 15.47 0.94
C SER A 18 13.36 14.78 0.33
N HIS A 19 13.68 13.56 0.80
CA HIS A 19 14.82 12.79 0.31
C HIS A 19 14.41 11.61 -0.61
N MET A 20 13.13 11.49 -0.99
CA MET A 20 12.63 10.39 -1.83
C MET A 20 12.11 10.87 -3.20
N PRO A 21 12.94 10.88 -4.26
CA PRO A 21 12.71 11.66 -5.49
C PRO A 21 11.47 11.29 -6.34
N ALA A 22 10.66 10.29 -5.98
CA ALA A 22 9.61 9.77 -6.88
C ALA A 22 8.15 9.87 -6.38
N ALA A 23 7.86 10.44 -5.20
CA ALA A 23 6.48 10.45 -4.65
C ALA A 23 5.98 11.81 -4.12
N HIS A 24 6.61 12.91 -4.54
CA HIS A 24 6.49 14.22 -3.88
C HIS A 24 5.12 14.90 -3.99
N SER A 25 4.49 14.91 -5.17
CA SER A 25 3.33 15.80 -5.38
C SER A 25 2.04 15.27 -4.77
N GLN A 26 1.78 13.97 -4.86
CA GLN A 26 0.50 13.36 -4.43
C GLN A 26 0.35 13.41 -2.91
N VAL A 27 1.41 13.08 -2.17
CA VAL A 27 1.42 13.13 -0.70
C VAL A 27 1.36 14.58 -0.22
N LEU A 28 2.06 15.50 -0.88
CA LEU A 28 2.07 16.91 -0.51
C LEU A 28 0.71 17.59 -0.71
N ILE A 29 0.02 17.33 -1.83
CA ILE A 29 -1.35 17.85 -2.06
C ILE A 29 -2.29 17.37 -0.95
N SER A 30 -2.15 16.12 -0.55
CA SER A 30 -2.96 15.52 0.51
C SER A 30 -2.67 16.14 1.90
N LEU A 31 -1.44 16.56 2.15
CA LEU A 31 -1.07 17.30 3.37
C LEU A 31 -1.56 18.76 3.36
N ILE A 32 -1.57 19.41 2.19
CA ILE A 32 -2.03 20.80 2.02
C ILE A 32 -3.56 20.88 2.10
N LEU A 33 -4.27 19.98 1.43
CA LEU A 33 -5.73 19.95 1.36
C LEU A 33 -6.38 19.13 2.47
N GLY A 34 -5.59 18.38 3.26
CA GLY A 34 -6.11 17.47 4.28
C GLY A 34 -7.01 18.17 5.30
N ASP A 35 -6.68 19.41 5.69
CA ASP A 35 -7.50 20.20 6.61
C ASP A 35 -8.90 20.53 6.04
N ASP A 36 -9.02 20.71 4.72
CA ASP A 36 -10.29 21.01 4.02
C ASP A 36 -11.07 19.75 3.62
N LEU A 37 -10.41 18.59 3.56
CA LEU A 37 -11.01 17.30 3.23
C LEU A 37 -11.66 16.60 4.44
N ASN A 38 -11.43 17.08 5.67
CA ASN A 38 -12.05 16.54 6.88
C ASN A 38 -13.40 17.21 7.21
N SER A 39 -14.40 16.42 7.60
CA SER A 39 -15.71 16.91 8.07
C SER A 39 -16.21 16.12 9.29
N ASP A 40 -17.41 16.38 9.80
CA ASP A 40 -17.98 15.58 10.92
C ASP A 40 -18.18 14.10 10.55
N LYS A 41 -18.30 13.82 9.24
CA LYS A 41 -18.56 12.49 8.70
C LYS A 41 -17.40 11.92 7.90
N ILE A 42 -16.33 12.67 7.66
CA ILE A 42 -15.20 12.23 6.83
C ILE A 42 -13.91 12.50 7.58
N GLU A 43 -13.16 11.45 7.90
CA GLU A 43 -11.80 11.53 8.38
C GLU A 43 -10.85 11.25 7.22
N PHE A 44 -9.97 12.19 6.90
CA PHE A 44 -8.93 12.02 5.90
C PHE A 44 -7.58 11.70 6.58
N GLY A 45 -6.79 10.80 6.00
CA GLY A 45 -5.50 10.43 6.56
C GLY A 45 -4.54 9.80 5.56
N LEU A 46 -3.34 9.51 6.04
CA LEU A 46 -2.30 8.77 5.32
C LEU A 46 -2.20 7.35 5.87
N ASP A 47 -1.94 6.40 4.99
CA ASP A 47 -1.74 4.98 5.30
C ASP A 47 -0.37 4.56 4.77
N GLY A 48 0.47 3.95 5.59
CA GLY A 48 1.73 3.38 5.11
C GLY A 48 2.24 2.25 5.97
N GLY A 49 3.13 1.44 5.41
CA GLY A 49 3.71 0.31 6.10
C GLY A 49 4.45 -0.66 5.18
N ILE A 50 4.44 -1.93 5.57
CA ILE A 50 5.09 -3.02 4.85
C ILE A 50 4.05 -4.06 4.42
N ALA A 51 4.23 -4.60 3.22
CA ALA A 51 3.44 -5.66 2.66
C ALA A 51 4.34 -6.88 2.40
N PHE A 52 3.83 -8.05 2.76
CA PHE A 52 4.38 -9.36 2.41
C PHE A 52 3.50 -9.92 1.30
N THR A 53 4.06 -10.05 0.12
CA THR A 53 3.30 -10.33 -1.11
C THR A 53 3.73 -11.66 -1.72
N ASN A 54 2.79 -12.39 -2.30
CA ASN A 54 3.08 -13.58 -3.09
C ASN A 54 2.06 -13.68 -4.23
N MET A 55 2.29 -14.61 -5.16
CA MET A 55 1.39 -14.90 -6.26
C MET A 55 0.99 -16.37 -6.25
N ASN A 56 -0.30 -16.65 -6.10
CA ASN A 56 -0.83 -17.99 -6.28
C ASN A 56 -0.72 -18.39 -7.75
N GLY A 57 -0.34 -19.65 -7.99
CA GLY A 57 -0.18 -20.23 -9.33
C GLY A 57 1.26 -20.27 -9.83
N LEU A 58 2.22 -19.71 -9.08
CA LEU A 58 3.64 -19.93 -9.34
C LEU A 58 4.09 -21.30 -8.77
N PRO A 59 4.88 -22.10 -9.50
CA PRO A 59 5.35 -23.41 -9.02
C PRO A 59 6.27 -23.31 -7.80
N THR A 60 7.17 -22.33 -7.82
CA THR A 60 8.17 -22.04 -6.79
C THR A 60 8.26 -20.53 -6.63
N SER A 61 7.93 -20.02 -5.45
CA SER A 61 8.07 -18.59 -5.16
C SER A 61 8.08 -18.32 -3.67
N ASP A 62 8.85 -17.30 -3.29
CA ASP A 62 8.92 -16.79 -1.93
C ASP A 62 8.13 -15.49 -1.78
N PHE A 63 7.77 -15.17 -0.53
CA PHE A 63 7.15 -13.90 -0.21
C PHE A 63 8.11 -12.73 -0.50
N ALA A 64 7.65 -11.77 -1.30
CA ALA A 64 8.36 -10.52 -1.54
C ALA A 64 7.86 -9.43 -0.57
N ASN A 65 8.80 -8.71 0.04
CA ASN A 65 8.49 -7.57 0.91
C ASN A 65 8.41 -6.28 0.09
N SER A 66 7.37 -5.47 0.27
CA SER A 66 7.25 -4.16 -0.36
C SER A 66 6.78 -3.11 0.63
N LEU A 67 7.18 -1.85 0.42
CA LEU A 67 6.61 -0.73 1.17
C LEU A 67 5.31 -0.31 0.50
N HIS A 68 4.28 -0.05 1.29
CA HIS A 68 3.05 0.58 0.81
C HIS A 68 2.84 1.96 1.40
N LEU A 69 2.24 2.85 0.60
CA LEU A 69 1.91 4.21 0.99
C LEU A 69 0.67 4.67 0.23
N GLY A 70 -0.23 5.36 0.92
CA GLY A 70 -1.49 5.83 0.39
C GLY A 70 -2.12 6.92 1.25
N PHE A 71 -3.28 7.35 0.79
CA PHE A 71 -4.19 8.17 1.57
C PHE A 71 -5.55 7.51 1.65
N TYR A 72 -6.28 7.80 2.71
CA TYR A 72 -7.58 7.20 2.97
C TYR A 72 -8.60 8.24 3.43
N PHE A 73 -9.86 7.85 3.31
CA PHE A 73 -11.06 8.49 3.81
C PHE A 73 -11.86 7.45 4.59
N ASP A 74 -12.09 7.73 5.87
CA ASP A 74 -13.04 7.01 6.71
C ASP A 74 -14.34 7.83 6.75
N ILE A 75 -15.35 7.37 6.00
CA ILE A 75 -16.64 8.04 5.88
C ILE A 75 -17.62 7.40 6.87
N LYS A 76 -18.07 8.15 7.88
CA LYS A 76 -19.05 7.70 8.87
C LYS A 76 -20.41 7.47 8.21
N MET A 77 -20.88 6.22 8.28
CA MET A 77 -22.15 5.78 7.72
C MET A 77 -23.22 5.67 8.81
N LYS A 78 -22.92 4.91 9.87
CA LYS A 78 -23.73 4.76 11.09
C LYS A 78 -22.83 4.97 12.31
N GLU A 79 -23.34 4.83 13.53
CA GLU A 79 -22.57 5.10 14.76
C GLU A 79 -21.21 4.39 14.77
N ASN A 80 -21.21 3.07 14.53
CA ASN A 80 -20.03 2.22 14.60
C ASN A 80 -19.50 1.77 13.22
N TRP A 81 -20.18 2.17 12.15
CA TRP A 81 -19.84 1.76 10.79
C TRP A 81 -19.29 2.92 9.97
N GLN A 82 -18.17 2.66 9.29
CA GLN A 82 -17.53 3.56 8.37
C GLN A 82 -17.30 2.87 7.03
N LEU A 83 -17.25 3.64 5.96
CA LEU A 83 -16.69 3.22 4.68
C LEU A 83 -15.24 3.71 4.64
N HIS A 84 -14.29 2.78 4.67
CA HIS A 84 -12.88 3.04 4.45
C HIS A 84 -12.57 2.95 2.96
N THR A 85 -12.15 4.06 2.35
CA THR A 85 -11.77 4.11 0.94
C THR A 85 -10.59 5.05 0.72
N GLY A 86 -10.01 5.08 -0.47
CA GLY A 86 -8.84 5.91 -0.75
C GLY A 86 -8.01 5.37 -1.91
N VAL A 87 -6.74 5.80 -1.97
CA VAL A 87 -5.79 5.28 -2.95
C VAL A 87 -4.48 4.94 -2.26
N ILE A 88 -4.08 3.68 -2.33
CA ILE A 88 -2.73 3.21 -2.03
C ILE A 88 -1.90 3.43 -3.29
N VAL A 89 -1.12 4.51 -3.29
CA VAL A 89 -0.37 4.99 -4.46
C VAL A 89 0.92 4.21 -4.70
N LYS A 90 1.49 3.64 -3.63
CA LYS A 90 2.60 2.70 -3.71
C LYS A 90 2.10 1.37 -3.19
N SER A 91 1.82 0.43 -4.08
CA SER A 91 1.40 -0.93 -3.75
C SER A 91 2.05 -1.88 -4.75
N THR A 92 3.20 -2.44 -4.38
CA THR A 92 3.91 -3.42 -5.22
C THR A 92 3.57 -4.81 -4.76
N MET A 93 2.89 -5.56 -5.62
CA MET A 93 2.62 -6.98 -5.48
C MET A 93 3.66 -7.80 -6.25
N GLY A 94 3.68 -9.11 -6.04
CA GLY A 94 4.50 -10.03 -6.80
C GLY A 94 5.09 -11.11 -5.92
N ALA A 95 6.24 -11.63 -6.32
CA ALA A 95 6.97 -12.66 -5.60
C ALA A 95 8.48 -12.56 -5.89
N THR A 96 9.29 -13.21 -5.07
CA THR A 96 10.76 -13.31 -5.23
C THR A 96 11.16 -14.79 -5.30
N GLY A 97 12.45 -15.09 -5.52
CA GLY A 97 12.92 -16.47 -5.61
C GLY A 97 12.50 -17.17 -6.89
N LEU A 98 12.14 -16.43 -7.94
CA LEU A 98 11.74 -17.04 -9.21
C LEU A 98 12.97 -17.45 -10.02
N PRO A 99 12.92 -18.59 -10.73
CA PRO A 99 14.02 -19.00 -11.60
C PRO A 99 14.19 -18.00 -12.74
N SER A 100 15.45 -17.85 -13.19
CA SER A 100 15.80 -17.10 -14.40
C SER A 100 15.12 -17.70 -15.64
N TYR A 101 15.01 -16.88 -16.69
CA TYR A 101 14.50 -17.28 -17.99
C TYR A 101 15.19 -16.51 -19.10
N THR A 102 15.15 -17.04 -20.32
CA THR A 102 15.78 -16.43 -21.49
C THR A 102 15.07 -15.15 -21.89
N LEU A 103 15.83 -14.07 -22.03
CA LEU A 103 15.43 -12.74 -22.47
C LEU A 103 15.53 -12.58 -24.00
N GLY A 104 16.12 -13.55 -24.70
CA GLY A 104 16.31 -13.52 -26.15
C GLY A 104 17.54 -12.72 -26.59
N ASP A 105 18.46 -12.46 -25.66
CA ASP A 105 19.79 -11.91 -25.91
C ASP A 105 20.81 -12.88 -25.32
N GLU A 106 21.62 -13.50 -26.18
CA GLU A 106 22.55 -14.55 -25.79
C GLU A 106 23.56 -14.09 -24.71
N ASN A 107 23.97 -12.82 -24.72
CA ASN A 107 24.94 -12.31 -23.74
C ASN A 107 24.26 -12.10 -22.38
N LEU A 108 23.05 -11.53 -22.37
CA LEU A 108 22.29 -11.38 -21.12
C LEU A 108 21.89 -12.73 -20.54
N ASP A 109 21.48 -13.67 -21.39
CA ASP A 109 21.06 -15.01 -20.98
C ASP A 109 22.22 -15.79 -20.33
N LEU A 110 23.45 -15.63 -20.83
CA LEU A 110 24.64 -16.19 -20.20
C LEU A 110 24.98 -15.53 -18.86
N LEU A 111 24.84 -14.21 -18.75
CA LEU A 111 25.15 -13.47 -17.52
C LEU A 111 24.11 -13.67 -16.41
N LEU A 112 22.86 -13.96 -16.79
CA LEU A 112 21.72 -14.07 -15.87
C LEU A 112 21.22 -15.51 -15.70
N ALA A 113 21.96 -16.50 -16.20
CA ALA A 113 21.58 -17.92 -16.14
C ALA A 113 21.25 -18.39 -14.71
N ASP A 114 22.03 -17.94 -13.73
CA ASP A 114 21.85 -18.28 -12.31
C ASP A 114 21.23 -17.14 -11.49
N ALA A 115 20.68 -16.11 -12.13
CA ALA A 115 20.10 -14.97 -11.43
C ALA A 115 18.77 -15.32 -10.75
N GLU A 116 18.54 -14.76 -9.56
CA GLU A 116 17.22 -14.79 -8.94
C GLU A 116 16.33 -13.72 -9.58
N VAL A 117 15.09 -14.07 -9.88
CA VAL A 117 14.11 -13.14 -10.42
C VAL A 117 13.12 -12.71 -9.35
N ARG A 118 13.02 -11.40 -9.16
CA ARG A 118 11.98 -10.75 -8.38
C ARG A 118 10.96 -10.09 -9.30
N ARG A 119 9.73 -10.61 -9.27
CA ARG A 119 8.60 -10.05 -10.03
C ARG A 119 7.93 -8.94 -9.23
N ASN A 120 7.89 -7.74 -9.81
CA ASN A 120 7.30 -6.55 -9.21
C ASN A 120 6.15 -6.01 -10.08
N LEU A 121 4.92 -6.11 -9.59
CA LEU A 121 3.72 -5.54 -10.20
C LEU A 121 3.21 -4.38 -9.34
N SER A 122 3.38 -3.14 -9.80
CA SER A 122 2.99 -1.96 -9.04
C SER A 122 1.61 -1.43 -9.46
N TYR A 123 0.75 -1.19 -8.47
CA TYR A 123 -0.64 -0.82 -8.63
C TYR A 123 -0.98 0.47 -7.88
N PHE A 124 -1.89 1.27 -8.45
CA PHE A 124 -2.77 2.12 -7.67
C PHE A 124 -3.89 1.25 -7.12
N SER A 125 -3.96 1.05 -5.81
CA SER A 125 -4.98 0.19 -5.19
C SER A 125 -6.06 1.04 -4.53
N ILE A 126 -7.32 0.75 -4.83
CA ILE A 126 -8.50 1.48 -4.36
C ILE A 126 -9.34 0.51 -3.52
N PRO A 127 -9.21 0.54 -2.19
CA PRO A 127 -10.06 -0.24 -1.32
C PRO A 127 -11.42 0.42 -1.13
N ALA A 128 -12.47 -0.38 -0.93
CA ALA A 128 -13.78 0.05 -0.50
C ALA A 128 -14.26 -0.90 0.60
N LEU A 129 -13.83 -0.64 1.84
CA LEU A 129 -14.02 -1.55 2.97
C LEU A 129 -15.10 -1.03 3.91
N ALA A 130 -16.01 -1.91 4.32
CA ALA A 130 -16.86 -1.64 5.47
C ALA A 130 -16.02 -1.84 6.73
N LYS A 131 -15.84 -0.77 7.50
CA LYS A 131 -15.05 -0.74 8.73
C LYS A 131 -15.97 -0.60 9.94
N TYR A 132 -15.88 -1.55 10.87
CA TYR A 132 -16.69 -1.59 12.08
C TYR A 132 -15.81 -1.39 13.30
N HIS A 133 -16.11 -0.35 14.08
CA HIS A 133 -15.48 -0.10 15.38
C HIS A 133 -16.28 -0.80 16.48
N PHE A 134 -15.58 -1.55 17.32
CA PHE A 134 -16.24 -2.20 18.46
C PHE A 134 -16.59 -1.16 19.52
N PRO A 135 -17.85 -1.11 20.00
CA PRO A 135 -18.25 -0.20 21.06
C PRO A 135 -17.37 -0.40 22.31
N ASN A 136 -17.01 0.70 22.97
CA ASN A 136 -16.17 0.70 24.19
C ASN A 136 -14.80 0.03 24.01
N SER A 137 -14.31 -0.03 22.76
CA SER A 137 -13.06 -0.67 22.41
C SER A 137 -12.31 0.15 21.37
N HIS A 138 -10.99 0.02 21.37
CA HIS A 138 -10.09 0.62 20.39
C HIS A 138 -9.91 -0.26 19.15
N PHE A 139 -10.47 -1.47 19.16
CA PHE A 139 -10.38 -2.39 18.05
C PHE A 139 -11.40 -2.07 16.95
N PHE A 140 -11.01 -2.36 15.72
CA PHE A 140 -11.91 -2.37 14.58
C PHE A 140 -11.59 -3.56 13.67
N VAL A 141 -12.59 -3.94 12.89
CA VAL A 141 -12.47 -4.88 11.77
C VAL A 141 -12.88 -4.18 10.50
N GLU A 142 -12.33 -4.59 9.37
CA GLU A 142 -12.71 -4.06 8.08
C GLU A 142 -12.70 -5.13 7.00
N ALA A 143 -13.64 -5.07 6.06
CA ALA A 143 -13.68 -5.98 4.94
C ALA A 143 -14.39 -5.36 3.73
N GLY A 144 -13.95 -5.70 2.53
CA GLY A 144 -14.62 -5.27 1.30
C GLY A 144 -13.77 -5.51 0.05
N PRO A 145 -14.29 -5.13 -1.13
CA PRO A 145 -13.54 -5.23 -2.38
C PRO A 145 -12.36 -4.25 -2.42
N GLN A 146 -11.34 -4.63 -3.18
CA GLN A 146 -10.21 -3.79 -3.54
C GLN A 146 -9.90 -3.94 -5.02
N LEU A 147 -9.84 -2.81 -5.72
CA LEU A 147 -9.47 -2.71 -7.13
C LEU A 147 -8.01 -2.29 -7.25
N GLY A 148 -7.23 -2.97 -8.09
CA GLY A 148 -5.87 -2.58 -8.45
C GLY A 148 -5.80 -2.12 -9.90
N LEU A 149 -5.17 -0.96 -10.16
CA LEU A 149 -4.79 -0.49 -11.48
C LEU A 149 -3.27 -0.48 -11.63
N ARG A 150 -2.74 -1.43 -12.40
CA ARG A 150 -1.31 -1.63 -12.64
C ARG A 150 -0.75 -0.50 -13.51
N TYR A 151 0.31 0.13 -13.02
CA TYR A 151 1.03 1.16 -13.77
C TYR A 151 2.47 0.76 -14.10
N LYS A 152 3.03 -0.25 -13.42
CA LYS A 152 4.37 -0.78 -13.69
C LYS A 152 4.39 -2.29 -13.49
N ALA A 153 5.12 -3.00 -14.34
CA ALA A 153 5.40 -4.43 -14.19
C ALA A 153 6.81 -4.69 -14.67
N VAL A 154 7.65 -5.22 -13.79
CA VAL A 154 9.07 -5.46 -14.04
C VAL A 154 9.50 -6.75 -13.36
N ASP A 155 10.23 -7.58 -14.07
CA ASP A 155 11.04 -8.65 -13.49
C ASP A 155 12.45 -8.10 -13.29
N GLN A 156 12.89 -8.08 -12.04
CA GLN A 156 14.22 -7.65 -11.62
C GLN A 156 15.07 -8.90 -11.46
N PHE A 157 16.06 -9.06 -12.31
CA PHE A 157 17.06 -10.12 -12.25
C PHE A 157 18.21 -9.64 -11.37
N THR A 158 18.58 -10.45 -10.39
CA THR A 158 19.72 -10.20 -9.51
C THR A 158 20.67 -11.38 -9.64
N GLY A 159 21.83 -11.13 -10.26
CA GLY A 159 22.87 -12.13 -10.47
C GLY A 159 24.17 -11.75 -9.76
N SER A 160 24.96 -12.78 -9.41
CA SER A 160 26.28 -12.63 -8.82
C SER A 160 27.35 -12.96 -9.86
N ILE A 161 28.26 -12.01 -10.16
CA ILE A 161 29.37 -12.24 -11.10
C ILE A 161 30.65 -12.65 -10.35
N LEU A 162 30.91 -12.08 -9.16
CA LEU A 162 32.13 -12.26 -8.37
C LEU A 162 31.85 -12.10 -6.84
N ASP A 163 30.93 -12.90 -6.29
CA ASP A 163 30.56 -12.92 -4.85
C ASP A 163 29.90 -11.65 -4.29
N LYS A 164 29.38 -10.78 -5.16
CA LYS A 164 28.44 -9.71 -4.80
C LYS A 164 27.35 -9.62 -5.85
N ASP A 165 26.12 -9.44 -5.38
CA ASP A 165 24.90 -9.19 -6.17
C ASP A 165 24.97 -7.82 -6.89
N ASP A 166 25.97 -7.65 -7.76
CA ASP A 166 26.30 -6.37 -8.39
C ASP A 166 25.60 -6.19 -9.76
N LEU A 167 24.99 -7.25 -10.31
CA LEU A 167 24.26 -7.20 -11.58
C LEU A 167 22.75 -7.18 -11.34
N GLU A 168 22.13 -6.02 -11.57
CA GLU A 168 20.68 -5.86 -11.63
C GLU A 168 20.22 -5.56 -13.05
N TYR A 169 19.32 -6.38 -13.58
CA TYR A 169 18.67 -6.14 -14.87
C TYR A 169 17.15 -6.10 -14.71
N ASN A 170 16.50 -5.09 -15.27
CA ASN A 170 15.05 -4.89 -15.16
C ASN A 170 14.36 -5.15 -16.51
N ASN A 171 13.71 -6.31 -16.63
CA ASN A 171 12.90 -6.66 -17.80
C ASN A 171 11.46 -6.13 -17.66
N LYS A 172 10.94 -5.47 -18.69
CA LYS A 172 9.57 -4.92 -18.69
C LYS A 172 8.57 -5.97 -19.15
N ILE A 173 7.88 -6.58 -18.20
CA ILE A 173 6.85 -7.62 -18.43
C ILE A 173 5.43 -7.04 -18.51
N GLY A 174 5.29 -5.77 -18.88
CA GLY A 174 4.01 -5.06 -18.86
C GLY A 174 2.96 -5.67 -19.78
N ASP A 175 3.37 -6.33 -20.86
CA ASP A 175 2.46 -6.88 -21.85
C ASP A 175 1.95 -8.28 -21.49
N ASP A 176 2.58 -8.97 -20.54
CA ASP A 176 2.20 -10.33 -20.12
C ASP A 176 1.11 -10.33 -19.04
N TYR A 177 0.92 -9.20 -18.36
CA TYR A 177 -0.03 -9.05 -17.26
C TYR A 177 -1.15 -8.07 -17.58
N LYS A 178 -2.35 -8.37 -17.09
CA LYS A 178 -3.50 -7.47 -17.18
C LYS A 178 -3.26 -6.20 -16.38
N ARG A 179 -3.91 -5.10 -16.79
CA ARG A 179 -3.83 -3.81 -16.09
C ARG A 179 -4.69 -3.75 -14.84
N PHE A 180 -5.77 -4.52 -14.79
CA PHE A 180 -6.66 -4.57 -13.65
C PHE A 180 -6.32 -5.77 -12.76
N ASP A 181 -6.52 -5.60 -11.46
CA ASP A 181 -6.55 -6.64 -10.43
C ASP A 181 -7.80 -6.40 -9.56
N LEU A 182 -8.42 -7.47 -9.08
CA LEU A 182 -9.63 -7.40 -8.25
C LEU A 182 -9.57 -8.50 -7.19
N GLY A 183 -9.82 -8.10 -5.95
CA GLY A 183 -9.81 -9.01 -4.81
C GLY A 183 -10.67 -8.52 -3.66
N ILE A 184 -10.64 -9.29 -2.59
CA ILE A 184 -11.25 -8.94 -1.30
C ILE A 184 -10.14 -8.65 -0.31
N THR A 185 -10.26 -7.54 0.40
CA THR A 185 -9.40 -7.19 1.52
C THR A 185 -10.19 -7.36 2.81
N SER A 186 -9.60 -7.99 3.80
CA SER A 186 -10.12 -8.04 5.17
C SER A 186 -9.00 -7.73 6.15
N GLY A 187 -9.30 -7.04 7.24
CA GLY A 187 -8.30 -6.61 8.20
C GLY A 187 -8.85 -6.40 9.60
N VAL A 188 -7.90 -6.29 10.52
CA VAL A 188 -8.14 -5.95 11.92
C VAL A 188 -7.17 -4.84 12.31
N GLY A 189 -7.59 -3.98 13.21
CA GLY A 189 -6.71 -2.91 13.69
C GLY A 189 -7.10 -2.37 15.04
N TYR A 190 -6.24 -1.51 15.55
CA TYR A 190 -6.31 -0.88 16.85
C TYR A 190 -6.05 0.62 16.70
N ARG A 191 -6.91 1.44 17.31
CA ARG A 191 -6.78 2.90 17.35
C ARG A 191 -6.13 3.33 18.67
N LEU A 192 -4.89 3.82 18.59
CA LEU A 192 -4.00 4.07 19.74
C LEU A 192 -4.49 5.15 20.72
N MET A 193 -5.33 6.09 20.29
CA MET A 193 -5.84 7.17 21.13
C MET A 193 -7.33 7.37 20.90
N HIS A 194 -8.06 7.77 21.95
CA HIS A 194 -9.46 8.19 21.83
C HIS A 194 -9.60 9.34 20.82
N GLY A 195 -10.67 9.31 20.02
CA GLY A 195 -10.91 10.30 18.97
C GLY A 195 -10.15 10.00 17.67
N HIS A 196 -9.40 10.99 17.18
CA HIS A 196 -8.65 10.93 15.92
C HIS A 196 -7.21 10.42 16.09
N GLY A 197 -7.07 9.31 16.82
CA GLY A 197 -5.77 8.68 17.05
C GLY A 197 -5.23 7.93 15.82
N MET A 198 -3.93 7.64 15.85
CA MET A 198 -3.30 6.76 14.86
C MET A 198 -3.93 5.36 14.90
N ASN A 199 -4.08 4.76 13.73
CA ASN A 199 -4.49 3.37 13.56
C ASN A 199 -3.25 2.51 13.32
N ILE A 200 -3.19 1.33 13.93
CA ILE A 200 -2.23 0.28 13.56
C ILE A 200 -3.05 -0.96 13.23
N GLY A 201 -2.71 -1.66 12.16
CA GLY A 201 -3.47 -2.84 11.80
C GLY A 201 -2.76 -3.77 10.85
N MET A 202 -3.47 -4.86 10.55
CA MET A 202 -3.09 -5.85 9.57
C MET A 202 -4.24 -6.04 8.58
N ARG A 203 -3.92 -6.14 7.29
CA ARG A 203 -4.86 -6.50 6.23
C ARG A 203 -4.37 -7.71 5.47
N TYR A 204 -5.30 -8.54 5.04
CA TYR A 204 -5.06 -9.60 4.08
C TYR A 204 -5.83 -9.29 2.80
N TYR A 205 -5.13 -9.19 1.68
CA TYR A 205 -5.68 -9.09 0.34
C TYR A 205 -5.64 -10.46 -0.32
N LEU A 206 -6.83 -10.93 -0.72
CA LEU A 206 -7.04 -12.15 -1.48
C LEU A 206 -7.40 -11.77 -2.92
N GLY A 207 -6.48 -11.99 -3.85
CA GLY A 207 -6.72 -11.76 -5.28
C GLY A 207 -7.68 -12.80 -5.83
N LEU A 208 -8.75 -12.34 -6.48
CA LEU A 208 -9.77 -13.21 -7.06
C LEU A 208 -9.62 -13.33 -8.57
N MET A 209 -9.14 -12.27 -9.22
CA MET A 209 -8.97 -12.22 -10.66
C MET A 209 -7.63 -12.81 -11.13
N ASN A 210 -7.67 -13.54 -12.23
CA ASN A 210 -6.45 -13.95 -12.93
C ASN A 210 -5.79 -12.76 -13.63
N ILE A 211 -4.55 -12.45 -13.25
CA ILE A 211 -3.76 -11.32 -13.76
C ILE A 211 -2.86 -11.68 -14.96
N ALA A 212 -2.63 -12.96 -15.25
CA ALA A 212 -1.86 -13.36 -16.42
C ALA A 212 -2.69 -13.23 -17.71
N LYS A 213 -2.02 -12.91 -18.83
CA LYS A 213 -2.62 -12.98 -20.18
C LYS A 213 -2.37 -14.31 -20.88
N SER A 214 -1.34 -15.05 -20.47
CA SER A 214 -0.85 -16.31 -21.08
C SER A 214 -1.73 -17.55 -20.83
N GLY A 215 -2.92 -17.40 -20.22
CA GLY A 215 -3.82 -18.51 -19.92
C GLY A 215 -3.55 -19.21 -18.59
N GLU A 216 -2.36 -19.03 -18.00
CA GLU A 216 -2.06 -19.43 -16.62
C GLU A 216 -2.97 -18.71 -15.61
N SER A 217 -3.26 -19.35 -14.47
CA SER A 217 -4.03 -18.72 -13.39
C SER A 217 -3.10 -18.15 -12.33
N LEU A 218 -2.68 -16.89 -12.51
CA LEU A 218 -1.90 -16.15 -11.53
C LEU A 218 -2.76 -15.15 -10.77
N LYS A 219 -2.68 -15.15 -9.43
CA LYS A 219 -3.45 -14.24 -8.57
C LYS A 219 -2.58 -13.66 -7.47
N ASN A 220 -2.65 -12.35 -7.25
CA ASN A 220 -1.88 -11.67 -6.21
C ASN A 220 -2.47 -11.94 -4.82
N ASN A 221 -1.63 -12.11 -3.81
CA ASN A 221 -2.02 -12.07 -2.41
C ASN A 221 -1.04 -11.20 -1.62
N ALA A 222 -1.54 -10.57 -0.56
CA ALA A 222 -0.70 -9.76 0.31
C ALA A 222 -1.18 -9.74 1.74
N ILE A 223 -0.24 -9.72 2.68
CA ILE A 223 -0.45 -9.36 4.07
C ILE A 223 0.19 -8.00 4.28
N TYR A 224 -0.60 -7.00 4.66
CA TYR A 224 -0.14 -5.65 4.99
C TYR A 224 -0.07 -5.48 6.49
N LEU A 225 1.03 -4.92 6.99
CA LEU A 225 1.11 -4.31 8.31
C LEU A 225 1.19 -2.80 8.10
N TYR A 226 0.29 -2.05 8.70
CA TYR A 226 0.15 -0.63 8.39
C TYR A 226 -0.05 0.25 9.63
N VAL A 227 0.33 1.51 9.46
CA VAL A 227 0.03 2.62 10.34
C VAL A 227 -0.77 3.65 9.55
N GLY A 228 -1.95 3.98 10.06
CA GLY A 228 -2.81 5.05 9.56
C GLY A 228 -2.69 6.29 10.44
N ILE A 229 -2.41 7.43 9.83
CA ILE A 229 -2.30 8.72 10.51
C ILE A 229 -3.41 9.64 10.00
N PRO A 230 -4.43 9.96 10.81
CA PRO A 230 -5.40 10.99 10.48
C PRO A 230 -4.69 12.34 10.30
N ILE A 231 -4.94 13.03 9.19
CA ILE A 231 -4.39 14.36 8.91
C ILE A 231 -5.50 15.37 9.14
N GLY A 232 -5.22 16.49 9.81
CA GLY A 232 -6.16 17.61 9.95
C GLY A 232 -7.34 17.41 10.92
N ALA A 233 -7.58 16.18 11.38
CA ALA A 233 -8.73 15.85 12.22
C ALA A 233 -8.76 16.62 13.56
N GLY A 234 -7.61 16.82 14.22
CA GLY A 234 -7.55 17.61 15.47
C GLY A 234 -7.79 19.12 15.30
N LYS A 235 -7.40 19.71 14.16
CA LYS A 235 -7.68 21.13 13.86
C LYS A 235 -9.13 21.36 13.47
N ALA A 236 -9.75 20.38 12.80
CA ALA A 236 -11.17 20.42 12.51
C ALA A 236 -11.99 20.42 13.82
N GLU A 237 -11.57 19.64 14.82
CA GLU A 237 -12.18 19.63 16.15
C GLU A 237 -11.98 20.96 16.91
N GLU A 238 -10.80 21.58 16.87
CA GLU A 238 -10.54 22.90 17.47
C GLU A 238 -11.29 24.06 16.77
N LYS A 239 -11.45 24.03 15.44
CA LYS A 239 -12.28 25.02 14.72
C LYS A 239 -13.77 24.87 15.11
N ARG A 240 -14.20 23.68 15.51
CA ARG A 240 -15.59 23.39 15.92
C ARG A 240 -15.88 23.89 17.33
N SER A 241 -15.01 23.63 18.31
CA SER A 241 -15.20 24.11 19.69
C SER A 241 -15.28 25.65 19.80
N LYS A 242 -14.67 26.36 18.84
CA LYS A 242 -14.75 27.82 18.72
C LYS A 242 -16.02 28.36 18.03
N LYS A 243 -16.80 27.52 17.33
CA LYS A 243 -18.07 27.91 16.67
C LYS A 243 -19.30 27.64 17.54
N THR A 244 -19.16 26.84 18.59
CA THR A 244 -20.26 26.48 19.51
C THR A 244 -20.30 27.32 20.78
N ASN A 245 -19.32 28.22 20.97
CA ASN A 245 -19.29 29.30 21.95
C ASN A 245 -19.55 30.64 21.25
#